data_AF-A0A8T4YT97-F1
#
_entry.id   AF-A0A8T4YT97-F1
#
_cell.length_a   1.000
_cell.length_b   1.000
_cell.length_c   1.000
_cell.angle_alpha   90.00
_cell.angle_beta   90.00
_cell.angle_gamma   90.00
#
_symmetry.space_group_name_H-M   'P 1'
#
loop_
_entity.id
_entity.type
_entity.pdbx_description
1 polymer ?
#
loop_
_entity_poly.entity_id
_entity_poly.type
_entity_poly.pdbx_seq_one_letter_code
_entity_poly.pdbx_strand_id
1 'polypeptide(L)'
;MNGFNLNVARSFLGKNVNLHLKDGSVIVNVQLAKIQRNKIQNEVFVKCISYGKGNILQIPLRSIAWAKLVDLNIVEKDETSASSHQWCQTAKL
;
A
#
# COMPACT_ATOMS: atom_id res chain seq x y z
N MET A 1 -5.96 6.23 24.71
CA MET A 1 -5.06 6.21 23.53
C MET A 1 -5.58 7.20 22.50
N ASN A 2 -4.74 8.13 22.05
CA ASN A 2 -5.11 9.06 20.98
C ASN A 2 -5.20 8.26 19.67
N GLY A 3 -6.42 7.96 19.20
CA GLY A 3 -6.64 7.12 18.02
C GLY A 3 -6.08 7.71 16.73
N PHE A 4 -6.18 6.96 15.62
CA PHE A 4 -5.77 7.45 14.30
C PHE A 4 -6.62 8.67 13.89
N ASN A 5 -6.01 9.85 13.94
CA ASN A 5 -6.66 11.13 13.69
C ASN A 5 -5.99 11.86 12.51
N LEU A 6 -6.49 13.04 12.17
CA LEU A 6 -6.01 13.81 11.02
C LEU A 6 -4.52 14.17 11.12
N ASN A 7 -4.03 14.47 12.32
CA ASN A 7 -2.62 14.80 12.54
C ASN A 7 -1.73 13.58 12.35
N VAL A 8 -2.17 12.43 12.87
CA VAL A 8 -1.49 11.15 12.67
C VAL A 8 -1.46 10.82 11.17
N ALA A 9 -2.59 10.88 10.48
CA ALA A 9 -2.66 10.61 9.04
C ALA A 9 -1.71 11.51 8.21
N ARG A 10 -1.57 12.79 8.56
CA ARG A 10 -0.63 13.71 7.88
C ARG A 10 0.81 13.25 7.99
N SER A 11 1.22 12.68 9.12
CA SER A 11 2.59 12.17 9.32
C SER A 11 2.94 10.98 8.42
N PHE A 12 1.93 10.34 7.82
CA PHE A 12 2.07 9.19 6.92
C PHE A 12 1.97 9.55 5.43
N LEU A 13 1.69 10.80 5.08
CA LEU A 13 1.64 11.23 3.67
C LEU A 13 2.94 10.90 2.94
N GLY A 14 2.81 10.28 1.76
CA GLY A 14 3.92 9.82 0.91
C GLY A 14 4.56 8.51 1.35
N LYS A 15 4.20 7.96 2.52
CA LYS A 15 4.83 6.74 3.07
C LYS A 15 4.03 5.50 2.72
N ASN A 16 4.74 4.38 2.57
CA ASN A 16 4.16 3.06 2.46
C ASN A 16 3.77 2.55 3.85
N VAL A 17 2.53 2.12 3.99
CA VAL A 17 1.95 1.70 5.26
C VAL A 17 1.09 0.45 5.11
N ASN A 18 0.97 -0.28 6.20
CA ASN A 18 -0.14 -1.20 6.43
C ASN A 18 -1.19 -0.46 7.27
N LEU A 19 -2.41 -0.36 6.76
CA LEU A 19 -3.53 0.25 7.48
C LEU A 19 -4.34 -0.83 8.18
N HIS A 20 -4.44 -0.72 9.50
CA HIS A 20 -5.30 -1.57 10.31
C HIS A 20 -6.64 -0.87 10.50
N LEU A 21 -7.72 -1.52 10.09
CA LEU A 21 -9.08 -1.01 10.19
C LEU A 21 -9.74 -1.45 11.50
N LYS A 22 -10.77 -0.72 11.92
CA LYS A 22 -11.52 -0.99 13.15
C LYS A 22 -12.36 -2.28 13.09
N ASP A 23 -12.66 -2.76 11.90
CA ASP A 23 -13.36 -4.03 11.68
C ASP A 23 -12.41 -5.25 11.76
N GLY A 24 -11.12 -5.04 12.00
CA GLY A 24 -10.10 -6.09 12.04
C GLY A 24 -9.41 -6.35 10.71
N SER A 25 -9.92 -5.79 9.61
CA SER A 25 -9.29 -5.93 8.28
C SER A 25 -7.97 -5.16 8.21
N VAL A 26 -7.05 -5.62 7.35
CA VAL A 26 -5.76 -4.96 7.12
C VAL A 26 -5.55 -4.72 5.63
N ILE A 27 -5.24 -3.48 5.28
CA ILE A 27 -4.86 -3.09 3.91
C ILE A 27 -3.34 -2.94 3.89
N VAL A 28 -2.66 -3.83 3.17
CA VAL A 28 -1.20 -3.95 3.19
C VAL A 28 -0.54 -3.25 2.00
N ASN A 29 0.68 -2.76 2.24
CA ASN A 29 1.57 -2.19 1.22
C ASN A 29 0.89 -1.14 0.32
N VAL A 30 0.30 -0.13 0.96
CA VAL A 30 -0.30 1.01 0.28
C VAL A 30 0.45 2.29 0.61
N GLN A 31 0.63 3.16 -0.38
CA GLN A 31 1.15 4.50 -0.16
C GLN A 31 0.01 5.43 0.24
N LEU A 32 0.16 6.16 1.35
CA LEU A 32 -0.82 7.17 1.74
C LEU A 32 -0.60 8.44 0.91
N ALA A 33 -1.40 8.65 -0.15
CA ALA A 33 -1.13 9.67 -1.16
C ALA A 33 -1.75 11.04 -0.84
N LYS A 34 -2.98 11.06 -0.31
CA LYS A 34 -3.71 12.32 -0.07
C LYS A 34 -4.73 12.18 1.05
N ILE A 35 -4.99 13.27 1.75
CA ILE A 35 -6.13 13.40 2.67
C ILE A 35 -7.15 14.33 2.01
N GLN A 36 -8.40 13.88 1.91
CA GLN A 36 -9.50 14.62 1.31
C GLN A 36 -10.63 14.79 2.32
N ARG A 37 -11.07 16.03 2.53
CA ARG A 37 -12.27 16.32 3.32
C ARG A 37 -13.46 16.51 2.39
N ASN A 38 -14.52 15.75 2.61
CA ASN A 38 -15.82 15.97 1.98
C ASN A 38 -16.59 17.00 2.82
N LYS A 39 -16.86 18.18 2.23
CA LYS A 39 -17.57 19.28 2.91
C LYS A 39 -19.06 18.98 3.11
N ILE A 40 -19.66 18.17 2.24
CA ILE A 40 -21.11 17.89 2.28
C ILE A 40 -21.43 16.93 3.43
N GLN A 41 -20.62 15.88 3.59
CA GLN A 41 -20.83 14.84 4.60
C GLN A 41 -20.00 15.04 5.87
N ASN A 42 -19.22 16.12 5.94
CA ASN A 42 -18.24 16.39 7.00
C ASN A 42 -17.29 15.20 7.30
N GLU A 43 -17.02 14.38 6.29
CA GLU A 43 -16.22 13.16 6.41
C GLU A 43 -14.82 13.39 5.85
N VAL A 44 -13.81 12.81 6.51
CA VAL A 44 -12.42 12.87 6.05
C VAL A 44 -12.04 11.50 5.52
N PHE A 45 -11.45 11.48 4.33
CA PHE A 45 -10.97 10.29 3.66
C PHE A 45 -9.46 10.35 3.48
N VAL A 46 -8.84 9.18 3.52
CA VAL A 46 -7.46 8.94 3.12
C VAL A 46 -7.50 8.25 1.77
N LYS A 47 -6.78 8.81 0.79
CA LYS A 47 -6.52 8.17 -0.50
C LYS A 47 -5.20 7.44 -0.43
N CYS A 48 -5.22 6.17 -0.80
CA CYS A 48 -4.04 5.33 -0.84
C CYS A 48 -3.84 4.77 -2.25
N ILE A 49 -2.59 4.52 -2.63
CA ILE A 49 -2.24 3.87 -3.90
C ILE A 49 -1.69 2.49 -3.57
N SER A 50 -2.29 1.44 -4.14
CA SER A 50 -1.80 0.07 -3.97
C SER A 50 -0.51 -0.16 -4.77
N TYR A 51 0.48 -0.79 -4.15
CA TYR A 51 1.69 -1.20 -4.86
C TYR A 51 1.38 -2.20 -5.99
N GLY A 52 2.11 -2.12 -7.10
CA GLY A 52 2.00 -3.01 -8.26
C GLY A 52 0.84 -2.70 -9.22
N LYS A 53 -0.38 -2.47 -8.73
CA LYS A 53 -1.56 -2.27 -9.60
C LYS A 53 -1.98 -0.80 -9.80
N GLY A 54 -1.45 0.13 -9.01
CA GLY A 54 -1.75 1.57 -9.12
C GLY A 54 -3.20 1.97 -8.79
N ASN A 55 -4.02 1.04 -8.26
CA ASN A 55 -5.40 1.34 -7.88
C ASN A 55 -5.45 2.35 -6.72
N ILE A 56 -6.37 3.30 -6.82
CA ILE A 56 -6.62 4.27 -5.76
C ILE A 56 -7.71 3.74 -4.84
N LEU A 57 -7.38 3.57 -3.56
CA LEU A 57 -8.31 3.22 -2.50
C LEU A 57 -8.70 4.48 -1.74
N GLN A 58 -10.00 4.66 -1.47
CA GLN A 58 -10.49 5.75 -0.64
C GLN A 58 -11.10 5.18 0.65
N ILE A 59 -10.48 5.50 1.78
CA ILE A 59 -10.81 4.91 3.09
C ILE A 59 -11.26 6.03 4.03
N PRO A 60 -12.42 5.93 4.70
CA PRO A 60 -12.81 6.86 5.74
C PRO A 60 -11.77 6.91 6.86
N LEU A 61 -11.30 8.10 7.26
CA LEU A 61 -10.34 8.25 8.35
C LEU A 61 -10.87 7.61 9.65
N ARG A 62 -12.19 7.70 9.88
CA ARG A 62 -12.85 7.12 11.05
C ARG A 62 -12.82 5.59 11.10
N SER A 63 -12.64 4.90 9.97
CA SER A 63 -12.56 3.43 9.95
C SER A 63 -11.16 2.91 10.22
N ILE A 64 -10.14 3.78 10.21
CA ILE A 64 -8.75 3.40 10.48
C ILE A 64 -8.53 3.35 12.00
N ALA A 65 -7.99 2.24 12.49
CA ALA A 65 -7.60 2.07 13.88
C ALA A 65 -6.18 2.60 14.13
N TRP A 66 -5.22 2.19 13.30
CA TRP A 66 -3.82 2.62 13.33
C TRP A 66 -3.10 2.27 12.02
N ALA A 67 -1.86 2.74 11.86
CA ALA A 67 -1.03 2.43 10.69
C ALA A 67 0.38 2.02 11.11
N LYS A 68 0.96 1.05 10.40
CA LYS A 68 2.36 0.64 10.53
C LYS A 68 3.13 1.10 9.30
N LEU A 69 4.30 1.71 9.45
CA LEU A 69 5.21 1.92 8.32
C LEU A 69 5.65 0.57 7.76
N VAL A 70 5.73 0.49 6.44
CA VAL A 70 6.41 -0.62 5.77
C VAL A 70 7.89 -0.28 5.78
N ASP A 71 8.69 -1.07 6.49
CA ASP A 71 10.14 -0.99 6.42
C ASP A 71 10.57 -1.45 5.02
N LEU A 72 11.08 -0.52 4.21
CA LEU A 72 11.59 -0.80 2.87
C LEU A 72 13.00 -1.41 2.88
N ASN A 73 13.44 -2.00 4.00
CA ASN A 73 14.67 -2.83 4.04
C ASN A 73 14.52 -4.17 3.31
N ILE A 74 13.51 -4.28 2.43
CA ILE A 74 13.36 -5.41 1.52
C ILE A 74 14.39 -5.22 0.41
N VAL A 75 15.52 -5.87 0.64
CA VAL A 75 16.51 -6.32 -0.34
C VAL A 75 15.83 -6.61 -1.69
N GLU A 76 16.20 -5.85 -2.73
CA GLU A 76 16.05 -6.28 -4.13
C GLU A 76 16.99 -7.46 -4.38
N LYS A 77 16.58 -8.65 -3.96
CA LYS A 77 17.08 -9.96 -4.42
C LYS A 77 15.90 -10.91 -4.28
N ASP A 78 15.50 -11.68 -5.26
CA ASP A 78 16.04 -12.03 -6.57
C ASP A 78 14.80 -12.53 -7.34
N GLU A 79 14.80 -12.42 -8.67
CA GLU A 79 14.61 -13.59 -9.55
C GLU A 79 15.13 -13.21 -10.96
N THR A 80 16.43 -13.47 -11.12
CA THR A 80 16.96 -14.35 -12.17
C THR A 80 17.28 -13.74 -13.54
N SER A 81 18.52 -13.29 -13.65
CA SER A 81 19.49 -13.67 -14.68
C SER A 81 19.09 -14.89 -15.53
N ALA A 82 18.36 -14.68 -16.63
CA ALA A 82 18.30 -15.64 -17.72
C ALA A 82 19.33 -15.23 -18.79
N SER A 83 20.61 -15.54 -18.52
CA SER A 83 21.61 -15.69 -19.58
C SER A 83 22.17 -17.10 -19.52
N SER A 84 22.01 -17.80 -20.64
CA SER A 84 22.72 -19.01 -21.07
C SER A 84 22.35 -20.31 -20.34
N HIS A 85 21.65 -21.22 -21.04
CA HIS A 85 22.17 -22.51 -21.52
C HIS A 85 21.07 -23.28 -22.31
N GLN A 86 21.19 -23.25 -23.65
CA GLN A 86 21.15 -24.41 -24.55
C GLN A 86 20.11 -25.53 -24.29
N TRP A 87 18.94 -25.45 -24.94
CA TRP A 87 18.15 -26.61 -25.38
C TRP A 87 17.43 -26.30 -26.71
N CYS A 88 18.13 -26.52 -27.83
CA CYS A 88 17.51 -26.74 -29.15
C CYS A 88 18.20 -27.95 -29.81
N GLN A 89 17.85 -29.15 -29.35
CA GLN A 89 17.90 -30.38 -30.14
C GLN A 89 16.61 -31.13 -29.83
N THR A 90 15.70 -31.30 -30.79
CA THR A 90 15.31 -32.55 -31.49
C THR A 90 13.93 -32.19 -32.12
N ALA A 91 13.48 -32.59 -33.31
CA ALA A 91 13.79 -33.70 -34.19
C ALA A 91 13.37 -33.38 -35.64
N LYS A 92 13.96 -34.12 -36.58
CA LYS A 92 13.43 -34.41 -37.92
C LYS A 92 11.93 -34.76 -37.88
N LEU A 93 11.19 -34.30 -38.89
CA LEU A 93 10.51 -35.13 -39.88
C LEU A 93 10.59 -34.43 -41.24
#